data_AF-G2FEL1-F1
#
_entry.id   AF-G2FEL1-F1
#
_cell.length_a   1.000
_cell.length_b   1.000
_cell.length_c   1.000
_cell.angle_alpha   90.00
_cell.angle_beta   90.00
_cell.angle_gamma   90.00
#
_symmetry.space_group_name_H-M   'P 1'
#
loop_
_entity.id
_entity.type
_entity.pdbx_description
1 polymer ?
#
loop_
_entity_poly.entity_id
_entity_poly.type
_entity_poly.pdbx_seq_one_letter_code
_entity_poly.pdbx_strand_id
1 'polypeptide(L)'
;MLKRTAVFLMLLVLVLVPLGAAAEQDAFDEAEAALLAGDYDKAFRKYLRLARDGSPKAQYELGLLYLHGKGVRKKVDRGVEWLKEAANNGSYLAANELGNMYISGKDVLRDEKQAIHWLQQAEKINESTNEADVECE
;
A
#
# COMPACT_ATOMS: atom_id res chain seq x y z
N MET A 1 -8.90 -38.84 32.15
CA MET A 1 -8.23 -38.95 30.83
C MET A 1 -8.63 -37.81 29.87
N LEU A 2 -8.79 -36.57 30.36
CA LEU A 2 -9.41 -35.47 29.60
C LEU A 2 -8.43 -34.33 29.21
N LYS A 3 -7.12 -34.60 29.11
CA LYS A 3 -6.10 -33.54 28.90
C LYS A 3 -5.21 -33.71 27.66
N ARG A 4 -5.37 -34.79 26.89
CA ARG A 4 -4.52 -35.07 25.71
C ARG A 4 -5.19 -34.72 24.38
N THR A 5 -6.48 -34.98 24.24
CA THR A 5 -7.25 -34.63 23.03
C THR A 5 -7.46 -33.12 22.88
N ALA A 6 -7.70 -32.40 23.99
CA ALA A 6 -7.84 -30.95 23.97
C ALA A 6 -6.54 -30.21 23.60
N VAL A 7 -5.38 -30.68 24.09
CA VAL A 7 -4.05 -30.12 23.72
C VAL A 7 -3.72 -30.40 22.26
N PHE A 8 -4.09 -31.58 21.74
CA PHE A 8 -3.88 -31.91 20.33
C PHE A 8 -4.80 -31.12 19.39
N LEU A 9 -6.04 -30.87 19.80
CA LEU A 9 -6.97 -29.99 19.08
C LEU A 9 -6.53 -28.51 19.15
N MET A 10 -5.97 -28.05 20.27
CA MET A 10 -5.45 -26.69 20.41
C MET A 10 -4.17 -26.47 19.60
N LEU A 11 -3.32 -27.49 19.45
CA LEU A 11 -2.14 -27.45 18.56
C LEU A 11 -2.53 -27.54 17.07
N LEU A 12 -3.60 -28.26 16.72
CA LEU A 12 -4.05 -28.37 15.33
C LEU A 12 -4.63 -27.05 14.78
N VAL A 13 -5.22 -26.21 15.64
CA VAL A 13 -5.72 -24.87 15.26
C VAL A 13 -4.57 -23.86 15.09
N LEU A 14 -3.43 -24.06 15.75
CA LEU A 14 -2.25 -23.18 15.68
C LEU A 14 -1.40 -23.36 14.42
N VAL A 15 -1.61 -24.44 13.65
CA VAL A 15 -0.86 -24.75 12.41
C VAL A 15 -1.57 -24.25 11.14
N LEU A 16 -2.80 -23.73 11.27
CA LEU A 16 -3.54 -23.15 10.15
C LEU A 16 -3.39 -21.62 10.08
N VAL A 17 -2.24 -21.07 10.51
CA VAL A 17 -1.83 -19.75 10.03
C VAL A 17 -1.44 -19.96 8.56
N PRO A 18 -2.12 -19.33 7.59
CA PRO A 18 -1.79 -19.54 6.19
C PRO A 18 -0.33 -19.16 5.97
N LEU A 19 0.44 -20.12 5.45
CA LEU A 19 1.86 -20.03 5.08
C LEU A 19 2.20 -18.84 4.15
N GLY A 20 1.19 -18.10 3.68
CA GLY A 20 1.32 -16.89 2.86
C GLY A 20 1.55 -15.59 3.63
N ALA A 21 1.08 -15.44 4.88
CA ALA A 21 1.16 -14.15 5.59
C ALA A 21 2.60 -13.76 5.96
N ALA A 22 3.43 -14.73 6.34
CA ALA A 22 4.85 -14.48 6.66
C ALA A 22 5.67 -14.09 5.40
N ALA A 23 5.38 -14.73 4.26
CA ALA A 23 6.08 -14.46 3.01
C ALA A 23 5.75 -13.09 2.39
N GLU A 24 4.61 -12.49 2.76
CA GLU A 24 4.20 -11.17 2.31
C GLU A 24 4.88 -10.05 3.12
N GLN A 25 5.00 -10.22 4.44
CA GLN A 25 5.69 -9.27 5.31
C GLN A 25 7.19 -9.18 5.00
N ASP A 26 7.84 -10.33 4.83
CA ASP A 26 9.25 -10.41 4.41
C ASP A 26 9.49 -9.69 3.07
N ALA A 27 8.52 -9.73 2.15
CA ALA A 27 8.64 -9.09 0.85
C ALA A 27 8.58 -7.56 0.92
N PHE A 28 7.82 -7.00 1.89
CA PHE A 28 7.81 -5.56 2.15
C PHE A 28 9.10 -5.08 2.78
N ASP A 29 9.61 -5.80 3.78
CA ASP A 29 10.87 -5.45 4.45
C ASP A 29 12.05 -5.48 3.46
N GLU A 30 12.08 -6.48 2.58
CA GLU A 30 13.07 -6.54 1.49
C GLU A 30 12.93 -5.38 0.49
N ALA A 31 11.70 -4.99 0.15
CA ALA A 31 11.43 -3.90 -0.80
C ALA A 31 11.88 -2.56 -0.22
N GLU A 32 11.55 -2.31 1.04
CA GLU A 32 11.90 -1.10 1.78
C GLU A 32 13.41 -1.03 2.03
N ALA A 33 14.03 -2.14 2.45
CA ALA A 33 15.49 -2.22 2.58
C ALA A 33 16.21 -1.95 1.24
N ALA A 34 15.70 -2.49 0.13
CA ALA A 34 16.25 -2.22 -1.20
C ALA A 34 16.09 -0.74 -1.59
N LEU A 35 14.93 -0.13 -1.29
CA LEU A 35 14.65 1.28 -1.54
C LEU A 35 15.62 2.19 -0.77
N LEU A 36 15.86 1.89 0.51
CA LEU A 36 16.79 2.61 1.39
C LEU A 36 18.26 2.40 0.98
N ALA A 37 18.61 1.20 0.52
CA ALA A 37 19.94 0.88 0.00
C ALA A 37 20.21 1.51 -1.39
N GLY A 38 19.20 2.10 -2.03
CA GLY A 38 19.30 2.66 -3.38
C GLY A 38 19.25 1.62 -4.50
N ASP A 39 18.96 0.35 -4.20
CA ASP A 39 18.68 -0.70 -5.20
C ASP A 39 17.23 -0.57 -5.69
N TYR A 40 17.00 0.48 -6.47
CA TYR A 40 15.67 0.83 -6.96
C TYR A 40 15.10 -0.21 -7.93
N ASP A 41 15.94 -0.92 -8.67
CA ASP A 41 15.49 -1.99 -9.57
C ASP A 41 14.91 -3.17 -8.79
N LYS A 42 15.55 -3.56 -7.68
CA LYS A 42 15.03 -4.59 -6.78
C LYS A 42 13.76 -4.12 -6.07
N ALA A 43 13.76 -2.90 -5.53
CA ALA A 43 12.58 -2.31 -4.89
C ALA A 43 11.39 -2.28 -5.85
N PHE A 44 11.61 -1.81 -7.09
CA PHE A 44 10.57 -1.75 -8.13
C PHE A 44 9.96 -3.12 -8.41
N ARG A 45 10.78 -4.16 -8.61
CA ARG A 45 10.27 -5.52 -8.88
C ARG A 45 9.43 -6.06 -7.72
N LYS A 46 9.85 -5.81 -6.48
CA LYS A 46 9.13 -6.27 -5.28
C LYS A 46 7.82 -5.52 -5.08
N TYR A 47 7.84 -4.19 -5.13
CA TYR A 47 6.62 -3.39 -5.06
C TYR A 47 5.67 -3.69 -6.22
N LEU A 48 6.16 -3.96 -7.44
CA LEU A 48 5.32 -4.37 -8.57
C LEU A 48 4.57 -5.67 -8.30
N ARG A 49 5.20 -6.64 -7.64
CA ARG A 49 4.52 -7.88 -7.25
C ARG A 49 3.44 -7.60 -6.20
N LEU A 50 3.82 -6.95 -5.10
CA LEU A 50 2.90 -6.62 -4.00
C LEU A 50 1.74 -5.72 -4.43
N ALA A 51 1.98 -4.79 -5.35
CA ALA A 51 0.96 -3.90 -5.90
C ALA A 51 -0.06 -4.65 -6.77
N ARG A 52 0.38 -5.68 -7.50
CA ARG A 52 -0.51 -6.58 -8.26
C ARG A 52 -1.34 -7.47 -7.35
N ASP A 53 -0.83 -7.80 -6.17
CA ASP A 53 -1.57 -8.52 -5.13
C ASP A 53 -2.57 -7.61 -4.39
N GLY A 54 -2.64 -6.32 -4.75
CA GLY A 54 -3.65 -5.37 -4.27
C GLY A 54 -3.22 -4.56 -3.04
N SER A 55 -1.97 -4.66 -2.60
CA SER A 55 -1.53 -3.94 -1.40
C SER A 55 -1.49 -2.42 -1.62
N PRO A 56 -2.26 -1.62 -0.86
CA PRO A 56 -2.34 -0.16 -1.05
C PRO A 56 -1.00 0.54 -0.79
N LYS A 57 -0.21 0.04 0.18
CA LYS A 57 1.15 0.55 0.47
C LYS A 57 2.08 0.32 -0.72
N ALA A 58 2.06 -0.88 -1.33
CA ALA A 58 2.91 -1.18 -2.47
C ALA A 58 2.50 -0.41 -3.73
N GLN A 59 1.20 -0.26 -3.97
CA GLN A 59 0.69 0.55 -5.09
C GLN A 59 1.13 2.00 -4.96
N TYR A 60 1.09 2.57 -3.74
CA TYR A 60 1.61 3.91 -3.46
C TYR A 60 3.10 4.04 -3.78
N GLU A 61 3.93 3.15 -3.23
CA GLU A 61 5.39 3.17 -3.47
C GLU A 61 5.75 2.97 -4.95
N LEU A 62 5.06 2.07 -5.64
CA LEU A 62 5.23 1.86 -7.06
C LEU A 62 4.86 3.12 -7.87
N GLY A 63 3.80 3.81 -7.46
CA GLY A 63 3.44 5.12 -8.00
C GLY A 63 4.59 6.13 -7.88
N LEU A 64 5.16 6.26 -6.68
CA LEU A 64 6.30 7.16 -6.44
C LEU A 64 7.54 6.79 -7.27
N LEU A 65 7.85 5.50 -7.42
CA LEU A 65 8.97 5.04 -8.25
C LEU A 65 8.80 5.47 -9.72
N TYR A 66 7.59 5.38 -10.26
CA TYR A 66 7.28 5.89 -11.61
C TYR A 66 7.33 7.40 -11.71
N LEU A 67 6.83 8.14 -10.71
CA LEU A 67 6.85 9.61 -10.69
C LEU A 67 8.28 10.16 -10.62
N HIS A 68 9.15 9.51 -9.85
CA HIS A 68 10.54 9.92 -9.67
C HIS A 68 11.51 9.28 -10.67
N GLY A 69 11.08 8.26 -11.42
CA GLY A 69 11.95 7.53 -12.33
C GLY A 69 13.05 6.75 -11.61
N LYS A 70 12.73 6.16 -10.45
CA LYS A 70 13.64 5.35 -9.65
C LYS A 70 13.43 3.88 -9.97
N GLY A 71 14.48 3.21 -10.45
CA GLY A 71 14.42 1.78 -10.85
C GLY A 71 13.57 1.52 -12.11
N VAL A 72 13.04 2.59 -12.72
CA VAL A 72 12.24 2.57 -13.93
C VAL A 72 12.30 3.94 -14.59
N ARG A 73 12.08 4.01 -15.91
CA ARG A 73 11.95 5.31 -16.60
C ARG A 73 10.78 6.10 -16.01
N LYS A 74 11.00 7.38 -15.70
CA LYS A 74 9.93 8.29 -15.26
C LYS A 74 8.74 8.25 -16.22
N LYS A 75 7.55 8.00 -15.68
CA LYS A 75 6.27 7.94 -16.41
C LYS A 75 5.17 8.45 -15.50
N VAL A 76 4.85 9.75 -15.62
CA VAL A 76 3.90 10.41 -14.72
C VAL A 76 2.53 9.76 -14.77
N ASP A 77 1.99 9.51 -15.96
CA ASP A 77 0.67 8.90 -16.13
C ASP A 77 0.56 7.54 -15.42
N ARG A 78 1.60 6.70 -15.52
CA ARG A 78 1.68 5.42 -14.80
C ARG A 78 1.75 5.61 -13.28
N GLY A 79 2.51 6.59 -12.82
CA GLY A 79 2.58 6.92 -11.40
C GLY A 79 1.22 7.33 -10.86
N VAL A 80 0.51 8.19 -11.58
CA VAL A 80 -0.84 8.64 -11.24
C VAL A 80 -1.85 7.49 -11.27
N GLU A 81 -1.77 6.58 -12.25
CA GLU A 81 -2.61 5.37 -12.30
C GLU A 81 -2.45 4.53 -11.01
N TRP A 82 -1.21 4.24 -10.62
CA TRP A 82 -0.95 3.45 -9.41
C TRP A 82 -1.35 4.16 -8.12
N LEU A 83 -1.17 5.48 -8.03
CA LEU A 83 -1.66 6.26 -6.89
C LEU A 83 -3.20 6.23 -6.80
N LYS A 84 -3.91 6.26 -7.95
CA LYS A 84 -5.38 6.15 -7.97
C LYS A 84 -5.84 4.78 -7.50
N GLU A 85 -5.18 3.71 -7.95
CA GLU A 85 -5.45 2.36 -7.45
C GLU A 85 -5.20 2.24 -5.95
N ALA A 86 -4.06 2.76 -5.47
CA ALA A 86 -3.74 2.78 -4.04
C ALA A 86 -4.81 3.52 -3.22
N ALA A 87 -5.22 4.71 -3.66
CA ALA A 87 -6.25 5.51 -3.00
C ALA A 87 -7.61 4.78 -2.96
N ASN A 88 -8.00 4.14 -4.07
CA ASN A 88 -9.22 3.34 -4.14
C ASN A 88 -9.19 2.11 -3.22
N ASN A 89 -8.00 1.56 -2.97
CA ASN A 89 -7.79 0.46 -2.03
C ASN A 89 -7.53 0.94 -0.58
N GLY A 90 -7.77 2.22 -0.26
CA GLY A 90 -7.70 2.74 1.10
C GLY A 90 -6.35 3.33 1.50
N SER A 91 -5.46 3.64 0.56
CA SER A 91 -4.24 4.38 0.87
C SER A 91 -4.53 5.88 1.04
N TYR A 92 -4.62 6.33 2.28
CA TYR A 92 -4.71 7.76 2.64
C TYR A 92 -3.58 8.57 1.99
N LEU A 93 -2.34 8.05 2.07
CA LEU A 93 -1.15 8.72 1.53
C LEU A 93 -1.28 8.95 0.02
N ALA A 94 -1.81 7.98 -0.72
CA ALA A 94 -1.97 8.11 -2.16
C ALA A 94 -3.06 9.13 -2.53
N ALA A 95 -4.18 9.14 -1.81
CA ALA A 95 -5.26 10.11 -2.02
C ALA A 95 -4.77 11.54 -1.73
N ASN A 96 -4.03 11.74 -0.64
CA ASN A 96 -3.44 13.03 -0.30
C ASN A 96 -2.40 13.48 -1.35
N GLU A 97 -1.54 12.58 -1.81
CA GLU A 97 -0.54 12.89 -2.85
C GLU A 97 -1.22 13.31 -4.16
N LEU A 98 -2.26 12.58 -4.61
CA LEU A 98 -3.05 12.97 -5.78
C LEU A 98 -3.68 14.35 -5.63
N GLY A 99 -4.26 14.65 -4.46
CA GLY A 99 -4.80 15.97 -4.13
C GLY A 99 -3.76 17.08 -4.33
N ASN A 100 -2.58 16.88 -3.75
CA ASN A 100 -1.46 17.83 -3.83
C ASN A 100 -0.91 17.98 -5.25
N MET A 101 -0.81 16.89 -6.03
CA MET A 101 -0.41 16.93 -7.43
C MET A 101 -1.37 17.80 -8.25
N TYR A 102 -2.68 17.61 -8.08
CA TYR A 102 -3.69 18.37 -8.81
C TYR A 102 -3.84 19.83 -8.35
N ILE A 103 -3.58 20.15 -7.07
CA ILE A 103 -3.49 21.55 -6.59
C ILE A 103 -2.27 22.25 -7.16
N SER A 104 -1.10 21.61 -7.07
CA SER A 104 0.17 22.22 -7.47
C SER A 104 0.32 22.32 -8.98
N GLY A 105 -0.33 21.43 -9.74
CA GLY A 105 -0.09 21.29 -11.18
C GLY A 105 1.34 20.82 -11.49
N LYS A 106 2.01 20.20 -10.51
CA LYS A 106 3.35 19.64 -10.70
C LYS A 106 3.22 18.26 -11.33
N ASP A 107 3.90 18.05 -12.44
CA ASP A 107 3.90 16.82 -13.26
C ASP A 107 2.54 16.48 -13.92
N VAL A 108 1.41 16.97 -13.39
CA VAL A 108 0.05 16.87 -13.96
C VAL A 108 -0.56 18.25 -14.23
N LEU A 109 -1.57 18.32 -15.10
CA LEU A 109 -2.35 19.55 -15.26
C LEU A 109 -3.11 19.87 -13.96
N ARG A 110 -3.03 21.13 -13.52
CA ARG A 110 -3.79 21.61 -12.36
C ARG A 110 -5.29 21.41 -12.59
N ASP A 111 -5.95 20.80 -11.62
CA ASP A 111 -7.39 20.54 -11.64
C ASP A 111 -7.94 20.59 -10.21
N GLU A 112 -8.58 21.71 -9.86
CA GLU A 112 -9.12 21.93 -8.52
C GLU A 112 -10.24 20.94 -8.16
N LYS A 113 -11.02 20.49 -9.15
CA LYS A 113 -12.09 19.52 -8.90
C LYS A 113 -11.52 18.16 -8.54
N GLN A 114 -10.51 17.71 -9.30
CA GLN A 114 -9.79 16.49 -8.96
C GLN A 114 -9.10 16.60 -7.61
N ALA A 115 -8.47 17.75 -7.31
CA ALA A 115 -7.81 17.93 -6.04
C ALA A 115 -8.76 17.84 -4.84
N ILE A 116 -9.88 18.57 -4.89
CA ILE A 116 -10.91 18.51 -3.85
C ILE A 116 -11.44 17.08 -3.71
N HIS A 117 -11.71 16.40 -4.83
CA HIS A 117 -12.17 15.02 -4.81
C HIS A 117 -11.21 14.08 -4.07
N TRP A 118 -9.91 14.11 -4.39
CA TRP A 118 -8.93 13.22 -3.78
C TRP A 118 -8.64 13.57 -2.31
N LEU A 119 -8.63 14.85 -1.93
CA LEU A 119 -8.48 15.27 -0.53
C LEU A 119 -9.68 14.84 0.33
N GLN A 120 -10.90 15.01 -0.17
CA GLN A 120 -12.10 14.51 0.53
C GLN A 120 -12.09 12.98 0.65
N GLN A 121 -11.57 12.27 -0.36
CA GLN A 121 -11.42 10.83 -0.28
C GLN A 121 -10.38 10.44 0.78
N ALA A 122 -9.28 11.18 0.91
CA ALA A 122 -8.29 10.98 1.95
C ALA A 122 -8.91 11.14 3.36
N GLU A 123 -9.67 12.20 3.59
CA GLU A 123 -10.39 12.42 4.86
C GLU A 123 -11.28 11.22 5.23
N LYS A 124 -12.10 10.75 4.29
CA LYS A 124 -12.97 9.58 4.51
C LYS A 124 -12.20 8.30 4.82
N ILE A 125 -11.09 8.06 4.12
CA ILE A 125 -10.23 6.91 4.40
C ILE A 125 -9.68 7.02 5.83
N ASN A 126 -9.19 8.18 6.22
CA ASN A 126 -8.66 8.43 7.56
C ASN A 126 -9.71 8.29 8.66
N GLU A 127 -10.95 8.74 8.42
CA GLU A 127 -12.08 8.53 9.33
C GLU A 127 -12.38 7.03 9.51
N SER A 128 -12.47 6.28 8.42
CA SER A 128 -12.74 4.84 8.47
C SER A 128 -11.65 4.02 9.17
N THR A 129 -10.37 4.45 9.09
CA THR A 129 -9.28 3.79 9.81
C THR A 129 -9.33 4.08 11.31
N ASN A 130 -9.75 5.28 11.71
CA ASN A 130 -9.85 5.64 13.13
C ASN A 130 -11.05 4.95 13.81
N GLU A 131 -12.11 4.61 13.07
CA GLU A 131 -13.27 3.88 13.61
C GLU A 131 -12.96 2.40 13.87
N ALA A 132 -12.08 1.76 13.09
CA ALA A 132 -11.68 0.36 13.27
C ALA A 132 -10.94 0.11 14.60
N ASP A 133 -10.33 1.15 15.18
CA ASP A 133 -9.62 1.08 16.46
C ASP A 133 -10.55 1.28 17.67
N VAL A 134 -11.82 1.68 17.47
CA VAL A 134 -12.77 2.01 18.55
C VAL A 134 -13.70 0.84 18.90
N GLU A 135 -13.80 -0.20 18.07
CA GLU A 135 -14.74 -1.32 18.27
C GLU A 135 -14.22 -2.47 19.15
N CYS A 136 -13.18 -2.24 19.96
CA CYS A 136 -12.67 -3.20 20.94
C CYS A 136 -12.82 -2.68 22.39
N GLU A 137 -14.07 -2.53 22.86
CA GLU A 137 -14.41 -2.45 24.30
C GLU A 137 -15.53 -3.43 24.67
#